data_AF-A0A814S0H8-F1
#
_entry.id   AF-A0A814S0H8-F1
#
_cell.length_a   1.000
_cell.length_b   1.000
_cell.length_c   1.000
_cell.angle_alpha   90.00
_cell.angle_beta   90.00
_cell.angle_gamma   90.00
#
_symmetry.space_group_name_H-M   'P 1'
#
loop_
_entity.id
_entity.type
_entity.pdbx_description
1 polymer ?
#
loop_
_entity_poly.entity_id
_entity_poly.type
_entity_poly.pdbx_seq_one_letter_code
_entity_poly.pdbx_strand_id
1 'polypeptide(L)'
;MKFYDNITNHFPNGIYPYVRMISLYDERPFEHEFFIRIQKSFLFLEKSTLTNYYAQNHKYSHESSILNYCYLTDLDFGRSHDD
;
A
#
# COMPACT_ATOMS: atom_id res chain seq x y z
N MET A 1 -8.98 -15.27 -9.47
CA MET A 1 -8.41 -14.01 -8.97
C MET A 1 -7.45 -14.34 -7.82
N LYS A 2 -6.23 -13.81 -7.79
CA LYS A 2 -5.32 -14.02 -6.64
C LYS A 2 -5.31 -12.81 -5.72
N PHE A 3 -5.36 -13.10 -4.43
CA PHE A 3 -5.27 -12.16 -3.32
C PHE A 3 -3.96 -12.38 -2.57
N TYR A 4 -3.32 -11.28 -2.15
CA TYR A 4 -2.12 -11.32 -1.31
C TYR A 4 -2.40 -10.51 -0.04
N ASP A 5 -2.43 -11.21 1.09
CA ASP A 5 -2.81 -10.64 2.39
C ASP A 5 -1.59 -10.25 3.24
N ASN A 6 -1.77 -9.28 4.14
CA ASN A 6 -0.84 -8.85 5.19
C ASN A 6 0.55 -8.45 4.68
N ILE A 7 0.60 -7.63 3.64
CA ILE A 7 1.86 -7.08 3.14
C ILE A 7 2.33 -5.93 4.04
N THR A 8 3.55 -6.06 4.57
CA THR A 8 4.18 -5.12 5.52
C THR A 8 5.29 -4.29 4.86
N ASN A 9 5.83 -3.28 5.53
CA ASN A 9 6.97 -2.47 5.08
C ASN A 9 8.18 -3.33 4.67
N HIS A 10 8.36 -4.50 5.28
CA HIS A 10 9.47 -5.43 4.99
C HIS A 10 9.27 -6.24 3.70
N PHE A 11 8.22 -5.96 2.94
CA PHE A 11 7.97 -6.62 1.66
C PHE A 11 9.22 -6.59 0.78
N PRO A 12 9.77 -7.77 0.40
CA PRO A 12 11.10 -7.89 -0.18
C PRO A 12 11.19 -7.44 -1.65
N ASN A 13 10.13 -6.80 -2.17
CA ASN A 13 9.94 -6.49 -3.58
C ASN A 13 9.71 -7.77 -4.42
N GLY A 14 9.18 -7.62 -5.64
CA GLY A 14 8.99 -8.74 -6.57
C GLY A 14 8.09 -8.35 -7.74
N ILE A 15 7.73 -9.27 -8.63
CA ILE A 15 6.74 -9.01 -9.69
C ILE A 15 5.65 -10.08 -9.59
N TYR A 16 4.42 -9.63 -9.34
CA TYR A 16 3.27 -10.49 -9.09
C TYR A 16 2.14 -10.17 -10.07
N PRO A 17 2.32 -10.48 -11.37
CA PRO A 17 1.44 -10.01 -12.43
C PRO A 17 0.04 -10.66 -12.41
N TYR A 18 -0.16 -11.69 -11.58
CA TYR A 18 -1.42 -12.42 -11.42
C TYR A 18 -2.24 -12.00 -10.20
N VAL A 19 -1.65 -11.21 -9.30
CA VAL A 19 -2.34 -10.68 -8.12
C VAL A 19 -3.17 -9.48 -8.56
N ARG A 20 -4.41 -9.42 -8.10
CA ARG A 20 -5.37 -8.34 -8.41
C ARG A 20 -5.87 -7.63 -7.15
N MET A 21 -5.73 -8.26 -6.00
CA MET A 21 -6.17 -7.72 -4.73
C MET A 21 -5.03 -7.86 -3.72
N ILE A 22 -4.77 -6.82 -2.94
CA ILE A 22 -3.83 -6.88 -1.82
C ILE A 22 -4.42 -6.26 -0.57
N SER A 23 -3.94 -6.73 0.59
CA SER A 23 -4.08 -6.00 1.84
C SER A 23 -2.70 -5.61 2.37
N LEU A 24 -2.62 -4.37 2.85
CA LEU A 24 -1.43 -3.74 3.39
C LEU A 24 -1.68 -3.50 4.87
N TYR A 25 -0.83 -4.08 5.71
CA TYR A 25 -0.90 -3.94 7.17
C TYR A 25 0.52 -3.87 7.74
N ASP A 26 0.75 -2.92 8.64
CA ASP A 26 1.99 -2.86 9.41
C ASP A 26 1.69 -2.30 10.81
N GLU A 27 2.47 -2.76 11.79
CA GLU A 27 2.44 -2.26 13.16
C GLU A 27 3.15 -0.90 13.28
N ARG A 28 3.85 -0.46 12.24
CA ARG A 28 4.53 0.83 12.16
C ARG A 28 3.95 1.69 11.04
N PRO A 29 4.11 3.02 11.10
CA PRO A 29 3.71 3.89 9.99
C PRO A 29 4.31 3.41 8.67
N PHE A 30 3.50 3.37 7.61
CA PHE A 30 3.99 2.97 6.29
C PHE A 30 5.06 3.94 5.75
N GLU A 31 6.09 3.37 5.15
CA GLU A 31 7.16 4.12 4.50
C GLU A 31 6.74 4.56 3.08
N HIS A 32 7.25 5.69 2.60
CA HIS A 32 6.99 6.10 1.21
C HIS A 32 7.55 5.08 0.20
N GLU A 33 8.79 4.63 0.44
CA GLU A 33 9.47 3.61 -0.37
C GLU A 33 8.72 2.28 -0.42
N PHE A 34 7.94 1.97 0.63
CA PHE A 34 7.08 0.79 0.63
C PHE A 34 6.02 0.86 -0.47
N PHE A 35 5.31 1.98 -0.58
CA PHE A 35 4.29 2.13 -1.63
C PHE A 35 4.88 2.15 -3.04
N ILE A 36 6.12 2.64 -3.23
CA ILE A 36 6.85 2.52 -4.49
C ILE A 36 7.11 1.04 -4.84
N ARG A 37 7.51 0.23 -3.86
CA ARG A 37 7.68 -1.22 -4.06
C ARG A 37 6.36 -1.89 -4.43
N ILE A 38 5.26 -1.55 -3.77
CA ILE A 38 3.91 -2.07 -4.08
C ILE A 38 3.53 -1.74 -5.53
N GLN A 39 3.65 -0.48 -5.94
CA GLN A 39 3.32 -0.04 -7.31
C GLN A 39 4.09 -0.84 -8.37
N LYS A 40 5.39 -1.05 -8.15
CA LYS A 40 6.24 -1.81 -9.08
C LYS A 40 5.92 -3.31 -9.10
N SER A 41 5.44 -3.84 -7.98
CA SER A 41 5.23 -5.28 -7.81
C SER A 41 3.88 -5.77 -8.29
N PHE A 42 2.85 -4.93 -8.22
CA PHE A 42 1.47 -5.29 -8.53
C PHE A 42 0.93 -4.46 -9.72
N LEU A 43 1.49 -4.71 -10.91
CA LEU A 43 1.23 -3.91 -12.12
C LEU A 43 -0.24 -3.81 -12.55
N PHE A 44 -1.07 -4.77 -12.15
CA PHE A 44 -2.49 -4.88 -12.50
C PHE A 44 -3.38 -4.88 -11.26
N LEU A 45 -2.94 -4.21 -10.19
CA LEU A 45 -3.70 -4.15 -8.95
C LEU A 45 -5.07 -3.50 -9.18
N GLU A 46 -6.15 -4.19 -8.80
CA GLU A 46 -7.53 -3.71 -8.93
C GLU A 46 -8.08 -3.22 -7.59
N LYS A 47 -7.75 -3.91 -6.49
CA LYS A 47 -8.16 -3.54 -5.14
C LYS A 47 -6.99 -3.51 -4.17
N SER A 48 -6.92 -2.45 -3.37
CA SER A 48 -5.96 -2.32 -2.27
C SER A 48 -6.70 -1.96 -0.99
N THR A 49 -6.52 -2.76 0.07
CA THR A 49 -6.99 -2.41 1.41
C THR A 49 -5.81 -2.00 2.26
N LEU A 50 -5.81 -0.77 2.75
CA LEU A 50 -4.79 -0.22 3.64
C LEU A 50 -5.33 -0.18 5.07
N THR A 51 -4.65 -0.87 5.98
CA THR A 51 -4.96 -0.78 7.42
C THR A 51 -3.74 -0.24 8.15
N ASN A 52 -3.85 0.98 8.67
CA ASN A 52 -2.78 1.62 9.44
C ASN A 52 -3.28 2.09 10.80
N TYR A 53 -2.79 1.46 11.87
CA TYR A 53 -3.18 1.79 13.24
C TYR A 53 -2.41 2.96 13.84
N TYR A 54 -1.34 3.43 13.19
CA TYR A 54 -0.48 4.48 13.72
C TYR A 54 -0.37 5.65 12.75
N ALA A 55 -0.58 6.87 13.27
CA ALA A 55 -0.48 8.06 12.46
C ALA A 55 0.95 8.22 11.96
N GLN A 56 1.10 8.65 10.70
CA GLN A 56 2.40 9.10 10.22
C GLN A 56 2.71 10.42 10.93
N ASN A 57 3.71 10.41 11.82
CA ASN A 57 4.20 11.64 12.45
C ASN A 57 4.78 12.55 11.35
N HIS A 58 4.04 13.61 11.00
CA HIS A 58 4.30 14.57 9.91
C HIS A 58 5.62 15.36 10.04
N LYS A 59 6.78 14.70 9.98
CA LYS A 59 8.09 15.37 9.86
C LYS A 59 8.74 15.26 8.48
N TYR A 60 8.09 14.60 7.52
CA TYR A 60 8.60 14.46 6.15
C TYR A 60 7.71 15.25 5.18
N SER A 61 7.89 16.58 5.17
CA SER A 61 7.19 17.52 4.28
C SER A 61 7.99 17.84 3.01
N HIS A 62 8.86 16.94 2.57
CA HIS A 62 9.61 17.14 1.34
C HIS A 62 9.24 16.04 0.35
N GLU A 63 8.39 16.44 -0.59
CA GLU A 63 7.97 15.70 -1.78
C GLU A 63 6.88 14.64 -1.55
N SER A 64 5.64 15.12 -1.38
CA SER A 64 4.46 14.31 -1.68
C SER A 64 4.45 13.99 -3.17
N SER A 65 4.86 12.78 -3.55
CA SER A 65 4.68 12.27 -4.91
C SER A 65 3.36 11.51 -5.00
N ILE A 66 2.55 11.82 -6.03
CA ILE A 66 1.31 11.08 -6.30
C ILE A 66 1.71 9.77 -6.97
N LEU A 67 1.41 8.64 -6.33
CA LEU A 67 1.59 7.31 -6.93
C LEU A 67 0.36 6.95 -7.76
N ASN A 68 0.58 6.66 -9.04
CA ASN A 68 -0.49 6.30 -9.98
C ASN A 68 -0.60 4.78 -10.13
N TYR A 69 -1.77 4.22 -9.84
CA TYR A 69 -2.08 2.82 -10.09
C TYR A 69 -3.11 2.72 -11.22
N CYS A 70 -2.68 2.42 -12.44
CA CYS A 70 -3.52 2.49 -13.64
C CYS A 70 -4.77 1.60 -13.60
N TYR A 71 -4.74 0.51 -12.83
CA TYR A 71 -5.82 -0.48 -12.78
C TYR A 71 -6.56 -0.49 -11.44
N LEU A 72 -6.15 0.35 -10.49
CA LEU A 72 -6.76 0.38 -9.17
C LEU A 72 -8.15 1.02 -9.30
N THR A 73 -9.17 0.23 -9.00
CA THR A 73 -10.58 0.64 -9.06
C THR A 73 -11.20 0.77 -7.67
N ASP A 74 -10.60 0.13 -6.67
CA ASP A 74 -11.07 0.14 -5.29
C ASP A 74 -9.89 0.34 -4.32
N LEU A 75 -9.98 1.40 -3.51
CA LEU A 75 -9.04 1.71 -2.44
C LEU A 75 -9.82 1.84 -1.14
N ASP A 76 -9.56 0.92 -0.22
CA ASP A 76 -10.24 0.84 1.06
C ASP A 76 -9.27 1.22 2.20
N PHE A 77 -9.68 2.17 3.04
CA PHE A 77 -8.95 2.59 4.23
C PHE A 77 -9.64 1.98 5.44
N GLY A 78 -9.20 0.79 5.85
CA GLY A 78 -9.87 0.01 6.89
C GLY A 78 -9.87 0.68 8.27
N ARG A 79 -8.86 1.53 8.54
CA ARG A 79 -8.75 2.42 9.71
C ARG A 79 -7.86 3.61 9.36
N SER A 80 -8.47 4.74 9.05
CA SER A 80 -7.79 6.03 8.86
C SER A 80 -8.17 6.93 10.03
N HIS A 81 -7.38 6.89 11.10
CA HIS A 81 -7.36 7.78 12.27
C HIS A 81 -8.55 8.73 12.44
N ASP A 82 -9.54 8.30 13.23
CA ASP A 82 -10.45 9.17 13.98
C ASP A 82 -9.97 9.14 15.45
N ASP A 83 -9.36 10.23 15.92
CA ASP A 83 -9.29 10.60 17.34
C ASP A 83 -9.39 12.14 17.45
#